data_AF-A0A9D2Q6B2-F1
#
_entry.id   AF-A0A9D2Q6B2-F1
#
_cell.length_a   1.000
_cell.length_b   1.000
_cell.length_c   1.000
_cell.angle_alpha   90.00
_cell.angle_beta   90.00
_cell.angle_gamma   90.00
#
_symmetry.space_group_name_H-M   'P 1'
#
loop_
_entity.id
_entity.type
_entity.pdbx_description
1 polymer ?
#
loop_
_entity_poly.entity_id
_entity_poly.type
_entity_poly.pdbx_seq_one_letter_code
_entity_poly.pdbx_strand_id
1 'polypeptide(L)' 'MKLWEYEGKNVRIIMADGEVFNGFAHDYIAAEDNEPYSESISIDNIELFANEIKSIELL' A
#
# COMPACT_ATOMS: atom_id res chain seq x y z
N MET A 1 -7.65 -1.74 -6.43
CA MET A 1 -7.48 -2.73 -5.33
C MET A 1 -8.08 -2.12 -4.07
N LYS A 2 -8.36 -2.91 -3.02
CA LYS A 2 -8.85 -2.37 -1.73
C LYS A 2 -7.72 -2.50 -0.71
N LEU A 3 -6.99 -1.42 -0.43
CA LEU A 3 -5.77 -1.52 0.40
C LEU A 3 -6.08 -1.91 1.86
N TRP A 4 -7.23 -1.48 2.38
CA TRP A 4 -7.69 -1.85 3.73
C TRP A 4 -7.84 -3.36 3.96
N GLU A 5 -7.99 -4.18 2.90
CA GLU A 5 -8.03 -5.65 3.04
C GLU A 5 -6.67 -6.25 3.43
N TYR A 6 -5.59 -5.47 3.32
CA TYR A 6 -4.21 -5.88 3.57
C TYR A 6 -3.62 -5.32 4.86
N GLU A 7 -4.25 -4.32 5.47
CA GLU A 7 -3.82 -3.76 6.75
C GLU A 7 -3.73 -4.87 7.82
N GLY A 8 -2.64 -4.86 8.59
CA GLY A 8 -2.41 -5.84 9.64
C GLY A 8 -1.84 -7.18 9.14
N LYS A 9 -1.39 -7.27 7.88
CA LYS A 9 -0.89 -8.51 7.27
C LYS A 9 0.49 -8.33 6.65
N ASN A 10 1.24 -9.43 6.53
CA ASN A 10 2.45 -9.45 5.72
C ASN A 10 2.09 -9.52 4.24
N VAL A 11 2.70 -8.66 3.45
CA VAL A 11 2.43 -8.52 2.02
C VAL A 11 3.70 -8.38 1.21
N ARG A 12 3.58 -8.65 -0.08
CA ARG A 12 4.47 -8.14 -1.11
C ARG A 12 3.72 -7.13 -1.96
N ILE A 13 4.30 -5.94 -2.14
CA ILE A 13 3.80 -4.88 -3.01
C ILE A 13 4.81 -4.68 -4.15
N ILE A 14 4.31 -4.62 -5.39
CA ILE A 14 5.07 -4.26 -6.59
C ILE A 14 4.54 -2.91 -7.06
N MET A 15 5.41 -1.92 -7.16
CA MET A 15 5.11 -0.59 -7.68
C MET A 15 5.10 -0.57 -9.21
N ALA A 16 4.47 0.43 -9.81
CA ALA A 16 4.33 0.58 -11.26
C ALA A 16 5.68 0.75 -11.97
N ASP A 17 6.68 1.33 -11.29
CA ASP A 17 8.05 1.48 -11.77
C ASP A 17 8.94 0.23 -11.59
N GLY A 18 8.42 -0.79 -10.90
CA GLY A 18 9.09 -2.06 -10.65
C GLY A 18 9.76 -2.17 -9.29
N GLU A 19 9.71 -1.16 -8.43
CA GLU A 19 10.14 -1.30 -7.03
C GLU A 19 9.30 -2.34 -6.29
N VAL A 20 9.93 -3.06 -5.35
CA VAL A 20 9.28 -4.15 -4.61
C VAL A 20 9.48 -3.95 -3.11
N PHE A 21 8.36 -3.92 -2.38
CA PHE A 21 8.33 -3.84 -0.93
C PHE A 21 7.78 -5.16 -0.37
N ASN A 22 8.43 -5.70 0.67
CA ASN A 22 7.93 -6.85 1.41
C ASN A 22 7.95 -6.47 2.89
N GLY A 23 6.85 -6.69 3.59
CA GLY A 23 6.77 -6.34 5.00
C GLY A 23 5.36 -6.41 5.54
N PHE A 24 5.20 -5.96 6.78
CA PHE A 24 3.90 -5.83 7.40
C PHE A 24 3.26 -4.53 6.94
N ALA A 25 2.00 -4.62 6.47
CA ALA A 25 1.23 -3.47 6.03
C ALA A 25 0.56 -2.78 7.23
N HIS A 26 0.95 -1.53 7.45
CA HIS A 26 0.47 -0.66 8.52
C HIS A 26 -0.31 0.54 7.93
N ASP A 27 -1.09 1.20 8.77
CA ASP A 27 -1.65 2.54 8.55
C ASP A 27 -2.30 2.73 7.19
N TYR A 28 -3.43 2.06 6.97
CA TYR A 28 -4.27 2.36 5.80
C TYR A 28 -4.87 3.77 5.93
N ILE A 29 -4.78 4.55 4.85
CA ILE A 29 -5.43 5.87 4.76
C ILE A 29 -6.39 5.86 3.56
N ALA A 30 -7.65 6.23 3.81
CA ALA A 30 -8.65 6.37 2.77
C ALA A 30 -8.34 7.58 1.87
N ALA A 31 -8.71 7.50 0.58
CA ALA A 31 -8.43 8.58 -0.37
C ALA A 31 -9.03 9.94 0.04
N GLU A 32 -10.18 9.95 0.72
CA GLU A 32 -10.82 11.18 1.20
C GLU A 32 -10.08 11.86 2.35
N ASP A 33 -9.25 11.09 3.07
CA ASP A 33 -8.44 11.53 4.20
C ASP A 33 -6.95 11.70 3.82
N ASN A 34 -6.62 11.58 2.53
CA ASN A 34 -5.24 11.65 2.04
C ASN A 34 -5.03 12.70 0.94
N GLU A 35 -3.80 13.20 0.80
CA GLU A 35 -3.35 14.08 -0.28
C GLU A 35 -2.23 13.33 -1.02
N PRO A 36 -2.38 12.98 -2.32
CA PRO A 36 -3.16 13.65 -3.36
C PRO A 36 -4.52 12.99 -3.69
N TYR A 37 -5.37 12.74 -2.70
CA TYR A 37 -6.65 12.03 -2.86
C TYR A 37 -6.50 10.60 -3.42
N SER A 38 -5.50 9.87 -2.96
CA SER A 38 -5.32 8.44 -3.25
C SER A 38 -5.28 7.63 -1.96
N GLU A 39 -5.88 6.44 -1.98
CA GLU A 39 -5.68 5.49 -0.88
C GLU A 39 -4.19 5.20 -0.73
N SER A 40 -3.72 5.01 0.49
CA SER A 40 -2.35 4.58 0.74
C SER A 40 -2.29 3.50 1.81
N ILE A 41 -1.16 2.80 1.85
CA ILE A 41 -0.80 1.89 2.93
C ILE A 41 0.70 1.97 3.15
N SER A 42 1.13 1.84 4.40
CA SER A 42 2.54 1.95 4.75
C SER A 42 3.19 0.58 4.90
N ILE A 43 4.42 0.46 4.39
CA ILE A 43 5.35 -0.63 4.74
C ILE A 43 6.54 0.01 5.45
N ASP A 44 6.84 -0.44 6.67
CA ASP A 44 7.77 0.21 7.58
C ASP A 44 7.44 1.71 7.79
N ASN A 45 8.27 2.63 7.29
CA ASN A 45 8.07 4.09 7.38
C ASN A 45 7.82 4.71 5.99
N ILE A 46 7.38 3.91 5.02
CA ILE A 46 7.18 4.35 3.63
C ILE A 46 5.71 4.22 3.28
N GLU A 47 5.08 5.35 2.97
CA GLU A 47 3.71 5.41 2.46
C GLU A 47 3.70 5.08 0.96
N LEU A 48 2.84 4.14 0.56
CA LEU A 48 2.72 3.68 -0.82
C LEU A 48 1.29 3.95 -1.32
N PHE A 49 1.16 4.74 -2.39
CA PHE A 49 -0.14 5.17 -2.91
C PHE A 49 -0.74 4.16 -3.89
N ALA A 50 -2.05 3.94 -3.79
CA ALA A 50 -2.79 2.96 -4.58
C ALA A 50 -2.70 3.18 -6.10
N ASN A 51 -2.59 4.42 -6.54
CA ASN A 51 -2.44 4.79 -7.95
C ASN A 51 -1.04 4.46 -8.51
N GLU A 52 -0.06 4.19 -7.65
CA GLU A 52 1.31 3.84 -8.01
C GLU A 52 1.60 2.35 -7.78
N ILE A 53 0.72 1.64 -7.07
CA ILE A 53 0.84 0.20 -6.84
C ILE A 53 0.34 -0.57 -8.08
N LYS A 54 1.20 -1.44 -8.60
CA LYS A 54 0.87 -2.38 -9.67
C LYS A 54 0.15 -3.62 -9.16
N SER A 55 0.62 -4.20 -8.06
CA SER A 55 0.01 -5.37 -7.44
C SER A 55 0.40 -5.51 -5.97
N ILE A 56 -0.48 -6.14 -5.20
CA ILE A 56 -0.27 -6.50 -3.80
C ILE A 56 -0.72 -7.95 -3.59
N GLU A 57 0.06 -8.76 -2.87
CA GLU A 57 -0.26 -10.15 -2.53
C GLU A 57 0.04 -10.42 -1.04
N LEU A 58 -0.75 -11.31 -0.42
CA LEU A 58 -0.50 -11.79 0.94
C LEU A 58 0.68 -12.77 0.95
N LEU A 59 1.49 -12.73 2.01
CA LEU A 59 2.56 -13.69 2.29
C LEU A 59 2.19 -14.69 3.38
#